data_AF-A0A1V5FN83-F1
#
_entry.id   AF-A0A1V5FN83-F1
#
_cell.length_a   1.000
_cell.length_b   1.000
_cell.length_c   1.000
_cell.angle_alpha   90.00
_cell.angle_beta   90.00
_cell.angle_gamma   90.00
#
_symmetry.space_group_name_H-M   'P 1'
#
loop_
_entity.id
_entity.type
_entity.pdbx_description
1 polymer ?
#
loop_
_entity_poly.entity_id
_entity_poly.type
_entity_poly.pdbx_seq_one_letter_code
_entity_poly.pdbx_strand_id
1 'polypeptide(L)'
;MTSPTVGGQIFRTLIDNNGVDTGIAFPIERTYSEWLASDFAGEALFADGIEANGVVHTTAQVDPPQPCQQCHMPSAYDPDPEVHFEAAAGGPNRNGNLPQHHFAGANTWIPQILKGEFPNLGLATAFDQATLRSVEMLTQQSATLELSSARVDDTLTVAVKVTNLSGHKLPTGYSEGRRMWLEIRAYDSNDVLLWSDGVFDPDTGALSTSAQTRIYEIKQGLWDSASSTCKTTDALGREMFHFVLNNCVAKDNRIPPLGFTGISNPEIAPVGAVYPAETPGSHRSVNFDQANYAIPLPPGTPSGVRVEARLQFQVASKDYVEFLRNQAVERGFEDENTMCATGPGRPFTVGPQEQTRGEYLHSLWSNPTYGRSAPVTMRTAMQSL
;
A
#
# COMPACT_ATOMS: atom_id res chain seq x y z
N MET A 1 -8.49 -12.10 0.35
CA MET A 1 -9.33 -12.40 1.53
C MET A 1 -10.77 -11.95 1.26
N THR A 2 -11.77 -12.77 1.57
CA THR A 2 -13.19 -12.39 1.48
C THR A 2 -13.82 -12.33 2.86
N SER A 3 -15.01 -11.74 2.97
CA SER A 3 -15.87 -11.97 4.14
C SER A 3 -15.97 -13.47 4.46
N PRO A 4 -15.90 -13.87 5.73
CA PRO A 4 -16.05 -15.26 6.12
C PRO A 4 -17.50 -15.73 5.97
N THR A 5 -17.67 -17.05 6.04
CA THR A 5 -18.97 -17.71 6.19
C THR A 5 -19.22 -18.00 7.67
N VAL A 6 -20.35 -17.56 8.21
CA VAL A 6 -20.77 -17.81 9.60
C VAL A 6 -22.12 -18.54 9.56
N GLY A 7 -22.19 -19.73 10.16
CA GLY A 7 -23.41 -20.54 10.16
C GLY A 7 -23.90 -20.97 8.76
N GLY A 8 -22.97 -21.12 7.79
CA GLY A 8 -23.29 -21.49 6.41
C GLY A 8 -23.72 -20.31 5.51
N GLN A 9 -23.70 -19.07 6.01
CA GLN A 9 -24.02 -17.87 5.24
C GLN A 9 -22.85 -16.90 5.17
N ILE A 10 -22.72 -16.18 4.05
CA ILE A 10 -21.74 -15.11 3.90
C ILE A 10 -22.05 -14.02 4.94
N PHE A 11 -21.06 -13.66 5.77
CA PHE A 11 -21.25 -12.67 6.84
C PHE A 11 -21.53 -11.25 6.31
N ARG A 12 -20.78 -10.83 5.28
CA ARG A 12 -20.96 -9.57 4.55
C ARG A 12 -20.84 -9.80 3.04
N THR A 13 -21.87 -9.39 2.32
CA THR A 13 -21.87 -9.32 0.86
C THR A 13 -21.38 -7.96 0.38
N LEU A 14 -20.86 -7.89 -0.84
CA LEU A 14 -20.50 -6.64 -1.49
C LEU A 14 -21.75 -5.91 -1.96
N ILE A 15 -21.94 -4.70 -1.44
CA ILE A 15 -22.90 -3.73 -1.94
C ILE A 15 -22.16 -2.77 -2.87
N ASP A 16 -22.63 -2.69 -4.12
CA ASP A 16 -22.05 -1.81 -5.13
C ASP A 16 -22.36 -0.33 -4.87
N ASN A 17 -21.76 0.57 -5.66
CA ASN A 17 -21.96 2.01 -5.49
C ASN A 17 -23.38 2.49 -5.82
N ASN A 18 -24.22 1.64 -6.42
CA ASN A 18 -25.63 1.93 -6.67
C ASN A 18 -26.53 1.41 -5.54
N GLY A 19 -25.94 0.79 -4.50
CA GLY A 19 -26.66 0.18 -3.39
C GLY A 19 -27.23 -1.20 -3.69
N VAL A 20 -26.79 -1.85 -4.76
CA VAL A 20 -27.20 -3.20 -5.12
C VAL A 20 -26.32 -4.22 -4.40
N ASP A 21 -26.94 -5.11 -3.63
CA ASP A 21 -26.26 -6.27 -3.09
C ASP A 21 -25.95 -7.26 -4.23
N THR A 22 -24.66 -7.48 -4.46
CA THR A 22 -24.17 -8.36 -5.54
C THR A 22 -24.30 -9.85 -5.18
N GLY A 23 -24.54 -10.19 -3.92
CA GLY A 23 -24.48 -11.56 -3.40
C GLY A 23 -23.06 -12.14 -3.28
N ILE A 24 -22.03 -11.41 -3.73
CA ILE A 24 -20.63 -11.82 -3.66
C ILE A 24 -20.11 -11.57 -2.25
N ALA A 25 -19.30 -12.49 -1.69
CA ALA A 25 -18.64 -12.25 -0.41
C ALA A 25 -17.71 -11.03 -0.49
N PHE A 26 -17.84 -10.11 0.47
CA PHE A 26 -17.18 -8.81 0.38
C PHE A 26 -15.65 -8.95 0.14
N PRO A 27 -15.10 -8.28 -0.90
CA PRO A 27 -13.72 -8.43 -1.32
C PRO A 27 -12.74 -7.59 -0.50
N ILE A 28 -12.46 -8.02 0.73
CA ILE A 28 -11.57 -7.28 1.65
C ILE A 28 -10.18 -7.05 1.04
N GLU A 29 -9.55 -8.10 0.48
CA GLU A 29 -8.25 -8.00 -0.19
C GLU A 29 -8.24 -8.85 -1.47
N ARG A 30 -7.66 -8.33 -2.56
CA ARG A 30 -7.72 -8.96 -3.89
C ARG A 30 -6.38 -8.98 -4.65
N THR A 31 -5.24 -8.96 -3.96
CA THR A 31 -3.91 -8.97 -4.61
C THR A 31 -3.74 -10.02 -5.72
N TYR A 32 -4.17 -11.26 -5.47
CA TYR A 32 -4.10 -12.32 -6.47
C TYR A 32 -5.01 -12.03 -7.67
N SER A 33 -6.27 -11.64 -7.46
CA SER A 33 -7.20 -11.30 -8.54
C SER A 33 -6.76 -10.08 -9.33
N GLU A 34 -6.16 -9.09 -8.66
CA GLU A 34 -5.53 -7.93 -9.29
C GLU A 34 -4.37 -8.36 -10.21
N TRP A 35 -3.55 -9.33 -9.78
CA TRP A 35 -2.47 -9.91 -10.59
C TRP A 35 -2.96 -10.78 -11.74
N LEU A 36 -3.96 -11.63 -11.48
CA LEU A 36 -4.57 -12.49 -12.49
C LEU A 36 -5.15 -11.67 -13.64
N ALA A 37 -5.64 -10.46 -13.36
CA ALA A 37 -6.17 -9.55 -14.37
C ALA A 37 -5.09 -8.71 -15.09
N SER A 38 -3.80 -9.02 -14.93
CA SER A 38 -2.68 -8.26 -15.51
C SER A 38 -1.87 -9.08 -16.53
N ASP A 39 -0.99 -8.41 -17.28
CA ASP A 39 -0.05 -9.07 -18.19
C ASP A 39 0.94 -9.99 -17.45
N PHE A 40 1.16 -9.79 -16.15
CA PHE A 40 2.11 -10.57 -15.35
C PHE A 40 1.61 -11.98 -15.06
N ALA A 41 0.30 -12.19 -14.97
CA ALA A 41 -0.24 -13.55 -14.91
C ALA A 41 0.02 -14.32 -16.21
N GLY A 42 0.10 -13.58 -17.31
CA GLY A 42 0.16 -14.07 -18.68
C GLY A 42 -1.02 -14.98 -19.01
N GLU A 43 -1.10 -15.33 -20.29
CA GLU A 43 -2.11 -16.26 -20.78
C GLU A 43 -1.81 -17.72 -20.40
N ALA A 44 -0.59 -18.04 -19.94
CA ALA A 44 -0.07 -19.41 -19.90
C ALA A 44 0.00 -20.09 -18.51
N LEU A 45 -0.11 -19.37 -17.39
CA LEU A 45 0.22 -19.98 -16.09
C LEU A 45 -0.87 -20.88 -15.48
N PHE A 46 -2.10 -20.86 -16.02
CA PHE A 46 -3.22 -21.67 -15.51
C PHE A 46 -3.98 -22.46 -16.58
N ALA A 47 -3.38 -22.74 -17.74
CA ALA A 47 -4.03 -23.58 -18.75
C ALA A 47 -4.30 -25.04 -18.27
N ASP A 48 -3.84 -25.42 -17.07
CA ASP A 48 -4.10 -26.69 -16.40
C ASP A 48 -4.85 -26.60 -15.05
N GLY A 49 -5.29 -25.40 -14.64
CA GLY A 49 -6.09 -25.19 -13.42
C GLY A 49 -7.60 -25.31 -13.67
N ILE A 50 -8.35 -25.82 -12.67
CA ILE A 50 -9.83 -25.97 -12.70
C ILE A 50 -10.59 -24.66 -13.04
N GLU A 51 -9.94 -23.50 -12.92
CA GLU A 51 -10.54 -22.18 -13.19
C GLU A 51 -10.42 -21.70 -14.65
N ALA A 52 -9.71 -22.43 -15.53
CA ALA A 52 -9.57 -22.07 -16.94
C ALA A 52 -10.82 -22.43 -17.76
N ASN A 53 -11.90 -21.68 -17.56
CA ASN A 53 -13.09 -21.73 -18.42
C ASN A 53 -12.82 -21.08 -19.79
N GLY A 54 -12.12 -21.81 -20.67
CA GLY A 54 -12.24 -21.64 -22.13
C GLY A 54 -11.56 -20.41 -22.75
N VAL A 55 -10.45 -19.92 -22.20
CA VAL A 55 -9.66 -18.87 -22.87
C VAL A 55 -8.86 -19.49 -24.03
N VAL A 56 -9.13 -19.04 -25.25
CA VAL A 56 -8.34 -19.38 -26.45
C VAL A 56 -7.38 -18.24 -26.76
N HIS A 57 -6.10 -18.59 -26.87
CA HIS A 57 -4.98 -17.66 -26.95
C HIS A 57 -4.64 -17.26 -28.39
N THR A 58 -4.52 -15.95 -28.63
CA THR A 58 -3.99 -15.41 -29.88
C THR A 58 -3.09 -14.21 -29.58
N THR A 59 -1.78 -14.42 -29.40
CA THR A 59 -0.71 -13.54 -29.93
C THR A 59 0.67 -14.08 -29.59
N ALA A 60 1.62 -13.84 -30.50
CA ALA A 60 2.96 -14.45 -30.52
C ALA A 60 4.07 -13.55 -29.94
N GLN A 61 3.76 -12.61 -29.03
CA GLN A 61 4.74 -11.73 -28.40
C GLN A 61 4.32 -11.34 -26.98
N VAL A 62 4.32 -12.28 -26.06
CA VAL A 62 4.18 -11.97 -24.63
C VAL A 62 5.41 -12.56 -23.93
N ASP A 63 6.12 -11.74 -23.17
CA ASP A 63 7.14 -12.23 -22.24
C ASP A 63 6.53 -13.36 -21.38
N PRO A 64 7.33 -14.36 -20.97
CA PRO A 64 6.80 -15.45 -20.17
C PRO A 64 6.10 -14.90 -18.91
N PRO A 65 4.97 -15.50 -18.50
CA PRO A 65 4.24 -15.07 -17.30
C PRO A 65 5.18 -14.97 -16.11
N GLN A 66 4.99 -13.94 -15.29
CA GLN A 66 5.79 -13.62 -14.12
C GLN A 66 5.01 -14.00 -12.85
N PRO A 67 5.20 -15.23 -12.32
CA PRO A 67 4.53 -15.64 -11.09
C PRO A 67 5.03 -14.80 -9.90
N CYS A 68 4.25 -14.76 -8.82
CA CYS A 68 4.58 -14.02 -7.59
C CYS A 68 6.03 -14.27 -7.12
N GLN A 69 6.51 -15.51 -7.23
CA GLN A 69 7.83 -15.96 -6.83
C GLN A 69 8.94 -15.27 -7.64
N GLN A 70 8.72 -14.94 -8.91
CA GLN A 70 9.75 -14.29 -9.72
C GLN A 70 10.08 -12.88 -9.19
N CYS A 71 9.10 -12.17 -8.64
CA CYS A 71 9.33 -10.87 -8.01
C CYS A 71 9.66 -10.99 -6.51
N HIS A 72 9.00 -11.89 -5.77
CA HIS A 72 9.09 -11.94 -4.30
C HIS A 72 10.07 -12.98 -3.73
N MET A 73 10.65 -13.84 -4.57
CA MET A 73 11.69 -14.81 -4.21
C MET A 73 12.93 -14.61 -5.10
N PRO A 74 13.68 -13.51 -4.92
CA PRO A 74 14.86 -13.24 -5.74
C PRO A 74 15.86 -14.40 -5.63
N SER A 75 16.50 -14.73 -6.74
CA SER A 75 17.58 -15.72 -6.73
C SER A 75 18.76 -15.20 -5.91
N ALA A 76 19.31 -16.05 -5.04
CA ALA A 76 20.58 -15.79 -4.39
C ALA A 76 21.66 -15.60 -5.46
N TYR A 77 22.40 -14.51 -5.35
CA TYR A 77 23.44 -14.16 -6.31
C TYR A 77 24.60 -13.47 -5.61
N ASP A 78 25.82 -13.83 -6.03
CA ASP A 78 27.04 -13.12 -5.67
C ASP A 78 27.95 -13.04 -6.91
N PRO A 79 28.52 -11.87 -7.24
CA PRO A 79 29.45 -11.75 -8.37
C PRO A 79 30.77 -12.50 -8.15
N ASP A 80 31.14 -12.82 -6.91
CA ASP A 80 32.30 -13.67 -6.60
C ASP A 80 31.98 -15.14 -6.91
N PRO A 81 32.67 -15.77 -7.88
CA PRO A 81 32.42 -17.16 -8.24
C PRO A 81 32.75 -18.16 -7.10
N GLU A 82 33.54 -17.76 -6.11
CA GLU A 82 33.89 -18.60 -4.95
C GLU A 82 32.76 -18.67 -3.91
N VAL A 83 31.78 -17.76 -3.97
CA VAL A 83 30.61 -17.79 -3.08
C VAL A 83 29.62 -18.82 -3.61
N HIS A 84 29.38 -19.84 -2.80
CA HIS A 84 28.49 -20.95 -3.13
C HIS A 84 27.14 -20.82 -2.43
N PHE A 85 26.06 -21.00 -3.20
CA PHE A 85 24.71 -21.12 -2.69
C PHE A 85 24.21 -22.54 -2.87
N GLU A 86 24.23 -23.32 -1.79
CA GLU A 86 23.80 -24.73 -1.81
C GLU A 86 22.46 -24.88 -1.10
N ALA A 87 21.53 -25.67 -1.67
CA ALA A 87 20.23 -25.95 -1.03
C ALA A 87 20.30 -27.12 -0.03
N ALA A 88 21.40 -27.90 -0.08
CA ALA A 88 21.70 -29.00 0.82
C ALA A 88 23.22 -29.15 0.88
N ALA A 89 23.76 -29.59 2.01
CA ALA A 89 25.20 -29.72 2.21
C ALA A 89 25.85 -30.63 1.14
N GLY A 90 26.85 -30.11 0.43
CA GLY A 90 27.55 -30.82 -0.65
C GLY A 90 26.77 -30.87 -1.97
N GLY A 91 25.70 -30.08 -2.08
CA GLY A 91 24.94 -29.92 -3.31
C GLY A 91 25.67 -29.05 -4.35
N PRO A 92 25.17 -28.99 -5.59
CA PRO A 92 25.73 -28.08 -6.59
C PRO A 92 25.54 -26.62 -6.15
N ASN A 93 26.52 -25.77 -6.48
CA ASN A 93 26.38 -24.32 -6.37
C ASN A 93 25.22 -23.86 -7.28
N ARG A 94 24.30 -23.08 -6.70
CA ARG A 94 23.12 -22.50 -7.37
C ARG A 94 23.17 -20.97 -7.40
N ASN A 95 24.36 -20.38 -7.44
CA ASN A 95 24.54 -18.95 -7.63
C ASN A 95 23.76 -18.45 -8.87
N GLY A 96 22.89 -17.46 -8.68
CA GLY A 96 21.96 -16.94 -9.68
C GLY A 96 20.68 -17.77 -9.88
N ASN A 97 20.54 -18.92 -9.22
CA ASN A 97 19.44 -19.88 -9.44
C ASN A 97 18.98 -20.59 -8.15
N LEU A 98 18.97 -19.86 -7.02
CA LEU A 98 18.40 -20.34 -5.76
C LEU A 98 17.39 -19.31 -5.21
N PRO A 99 16.08 -19.50 -5.43
CA PRO A 99 15.06 -18.58 -4.93
C PRO A 99 15.09 -18.43 -3.41
N GLN A 100 15.20 -17.19 -2.93
CA GLN A 100 15.30 -16.87 -1.52
C GLN A 100 13.92 -16.62 -0.90
N HIS A 101 13.69 -17.14 0.30
CA HIS A 101 12.43 -17.00 1.04
C HIS A 101 12.37 -15.68 1.81
N HIS A 102 12.68 -14.57 1.13
CA HIS A 102 12.66 -13.25 1.75
C HIS A 102 11.23 -12.75 1.99
N PHE A 103 10.35 -12.94 1.01
CA PHE A 103 8.94 -12.50 1.01
C PHE A 103 8.77 -11.07 1.53
N ALA A 104 9.67 -10.18 1.08
CA ALA A 104 9.63 -8.79 1.47
C ALA A 104 8.34 -8.14 0.95
N GLY A 105 7.71 -7.35 1.82
CA GLY A 105 6.60 -6.47 1.51
C GLY A 105 6.99 -5.03 1.82
N ALA A 106 6.02 -4.16 2.05
CA ALA A 106 6.29 -2.75 2.33
C ALA A 106 6.52 -2.43 3.83
N ASN A 107 6.70 -3.44 4.70
CA ASN A 107 6.72 -3.23 6.15
C ASN A 107 8.12 -2.89 6.67
N THR A 108 8.43 -1.59 6.69
CA THR A 108 9.71 -1.06 7.19
C THR A 108 9.69 -0.70 8.68
N TRP A 109 8.54 -0.82 9.35
CA TRP A 109 8.34 -0.28 10.69
C TRP A 109 8.27 -1.36 11.78
N ILE A 110 7.43 -2.40 11.58
CA ILE A 110 7.24 -3.46 12.59
C ILE A 110 8.54 -4.24 12.89
N PRO A 111 9.41 -4.59 11.93
CA PRO A 111 10.66 -5.27 12.26
C PRO A 111 11.55 -4.48 13.23
N GLN A 112 11.56 -3.14 13.14
CA GLN A 112 12.34 -2.29 14.05
C GLN A 112 11.74 -2.22 15.45
N ILE A 113 10.41 -2.26 15.56
CA ILE A 113 9.73 -2.45 16.85
C ILE A 113 10.12 -3.80 17.45
N LEU A 114 10.02 -4.89 16.68
CA LEU A 114 10.34 -6.23 17.19
C LEU A 114 11.81 -6.34 17.64
N LYS A 115 12.73 -5.70 16.91
CA LYS A 115 14.13 -5.59 17.28
C LYS A 115 14.33 -4.91 18.64
N GLY A 116 13.62 -3.81 18.90
CA GLY A 116 13.73 -3.06 20.15
C GLY A 116 13.03 -3.72 21.33
N GLU A 117 11.82 -4.26 21.13
CA GLU A 117 11.00 -4.88 22.18
C GLU A 117 11.45 -6.30 22.54
N PHE A 118 12.10 -7.02 21.62
CA PHE A 118 12.51 -8.42 21.83
C PHE A 118 14.01 -8.66 21.56
N PRO A 119 14.92 -7.95 22.25
CA PRO A 119 16.37 -8.07 22.00
C PRO A 119 16.91 -9.47 22.33
N ASN A 120 16.30 -10.17 23.29
CA ASN A 120 16.70 -11.52 23.73
C ASN A 120 16.50 -12.60 22.65
N LEU A 121 15.81 -12.30 21.55
CA LEU A 121 15.72 -13.21 20.41
C LEU A 121 17.05 -13.35 19.67
N GLY A 122 17.99 -12.40 19.82
CA GLY A 122 19.26 -12.42 19.08
C GLY A 122 19.08 -12.23 17.57
N LEU A 123 17.94 -11.70 17.13
CA LEU A 123 17.55 -11.55 15.72
C LEU A 123 17.73 -10.13 15.16
N ALA A 124 18.49 -9.27 15.84
CA ALA A 124 18.65 -7.86 15.46
C ALA A 124 19.08 -7.70 13.98
N THR A 125 20.10 -8.45 13.54
CA THR A 125 20.56 -8.46 12.14
C THR A 125 19.46 -8.91 11.18
N ALA A 126 18.64 -9.91 11.54
CA ALA A 126 17.57 -10.39 10.68
C ALA A 126 16.46 -9.34 10.50
N PHE A 127 16.10 -8.60 11.56
CA PHE A 127 15.14 -7.51 11.47
C PHE A 127 15.65 -6.33 10.63
N ASP A 128 16.95 -6.00 10.73
CA ASP A 128 17.57 -4.98 9.88
C ASP A 128 17.54 -5.40 8.41
N GLN A 129 17.89 -6.65 8.11
CA GLN A 129 17.84 -7.19 6.74
C GLN A 129 16.41 -7.22 6.18
N ALA A 130 15.41 -7.60 6.98
CA ALA A 130 14.01 -7.56 6.56
C ALA A 130 13.52 -6.13 6.25
N THR A 131 13.96 -5.15 7.05
CA THR A 131 13.65 -3.73 6.85
C THR A 131 14.31 -3.21 5.57
N LEU A 132 15.59 -3.50 5.37
CA LEU A 132 16.35 -3.08 4.18
C LEU A 132 15.72 -3.62 2.89
N ARG A 133 15.36 -4.91 2.84
CA ARG A 133 14.68 -5.50 1.67
C ARG A 133 13.34 -4.83 1.37
N SER A 134 12.60 -4.44 2.41
CA SER A 134 11.33 -3.71 2.25
C SER A 134 11.56 -2.31 1.67
N VAL A 135 12.62 -1.61 2.12
CA VAL A 135 13.05 -0.32 1.55
C VAL A 135 13.49 -0.49 0.10
N GLU A 136 14.32 -1.48 -0.23
CA GLU A 136 14.79 -1.74 -1.60
C GLU A 136 13.61 -2.02 -2.54
N MET A 137 12.66 -2.87 -2.15
CA MET A 137 11.48 -3.16 -2.96
C MET A 137 10.66 -1.88 -3.25
N LEU A 138 10.44 -1.04 -2.23
CA LEU A 138 9.74 0.25 -2.38
C LEU A 138 10.51 1.22 -3.28
N THR A 139 11.82 1.35 -3.06
CA THR A 139 12.67 2.39 -3.67
C THR A 139 13.28 2.01 -5.01
N GLN A 140 13.21 0.74 -5.42
CA GLN A 140 13.85 0.27 -6.66
C GLN A 140 12.89 -0.48 -7.58
N GLN A 141 11.85 -1.12 -7.06
CA GLN A 141 11.08 -2.10 -7.85
C GLN A 141 9.58 -1.77 -8.00
N SER A 142 9.02 -0.94 -7.10
CA SER A 142 7.55 -0.78 -7.03
C SER A 142 6.95 0.20 -8.05
N ALA A 143 7.62 1.31 -8.35
CA ALA A 143 7.06 2.38 -9.20
C ALA A 143 8.13 3.24 -9.88
N THR A 144 7.77 3.97 -10.94
CA THR A 144 8.54 5.14 -11.42
C THR A 144 7.77 6.43 -11.15
N LEU A 145 8.51 7.54 -11.13
CA LEU A 145 7.97 8.89 -10.93
C LEU A 145 8.55 9.82 -12.00
N GLU A 146 7.67 10.45 -12.77
CA GLU A 146 8.02 11.46 -13.77
C GLU A 146 7.38 12.79 -13.36
N LEU A 147 8.14 13.88 -13.51
CA LEU A 147 7.72 15.23 -13.17
C LEU A 147 7.86 16.12 -14.41
N SER A 148 6.81 16.87 -14.70
CA SER A 148 6.85 17.98 -15.64
C SER A 148 6.18 19.19 -15.02
N SER A 149 6.70 20.36 -15.32
CA SER A 149 6.19 21.62 -14.81
C SER A 149 6.36 22.71 -15.86
N ALA A 150 5.49 23.70 -15.83
CA ALA A 150 5.55 24.89 -16.66
C ALA A 150 4.98 26.08 -15.90
N ARG A 151 5.58 27.26 -16.06
CA ARG A 151 5.05 28.50 -15.52
C ARG A 151 4.25 29.22 -16.58
N VAL A 152 3.01 29.57 -16.24
CA VAL A 152 2.14 30.46 -17.03
C VAL A 152 1.71 31.58 -16.10
N ASP A 153 2.20 32.79 -16.37
CA ASP A 153 2.01 33.97 -15.52
C ASP A 153 2.41 33.71 -14.05
N ASP A 154 1.47 33.91 -13.11
CA ASP A 154 1.63 33.68 -11.68
C ASP A 154 1.19 32.27 -11.23
N THR A 155 1.03 31.34 -12.16
CA THR A 155 0.69 29.94 -11.87
C THR A 155 1.76 28.98 -12.39
N LEU A 156 2.19 28.09 -11.52
CA LEU A 156 3.04 26.96 -11.86
C LEU A 156 2.15 25.72 -12.04
N THR A 157 2.04 25.25 -13.28
CA THR A 157 1.38 23.97 -13.57
C THR A 157 2.38 22.85 -13.37
N VAL A 158 1.98 21.80 -12.67
CA VAL A 158 2.81 20.64 -12.39
C VAL A 158 2.02 19.38 -12.71
N ALA A 159 2.60 18.48 -13.48
CA ALA A 159 2.07 17.14 -13.73
C ALA A 159 3.06 16.10 -13.22
N VAL A 160 2.58 15.24 -12.34
CA VAL A 160 3.33 14.15 -11.73
C VAL A 160 2.72 12.84 -12.16
N LYS A 161 3.48 12.02 -12.88
CA LYS A 161 3.05 10.70 -13.33
C LYS A 161 3.70 9.62 -12.47
N VAL A 162 2.87 8.77 -11.87
CA VAL A 162 3.30 7.60 -11.10
C VAL A 162 2.96 6.36 -11.90
N THR A 163 3.98 5.60 -12.32
CA THR A 163 3.77 4.35 -13.07
C THR A 163 3.96 3.16 -12.15
N ASN A 164 2.98 2.27 -12.10
CA ASN A 164 3.06 1.02 -11.35
C ASN A 164 3.90 -0.01 -12.11
N LEU A 165 4.91 -0.55 -11.45
CA LEU A 165 5.78 -1.62 -11.97
C LEU A 165 5.44 -3.00 -11.38
N SER A 166 4.53 -3.06 -10.40
CA SER A 166 4.09 -4.32 -9.81
C SER A 166 3.02 -5.02 -10.65
N GLY A 167 2.91 -6.33 -10.48
CA GLY A 167 1.92 -7.15 -11.16
C GLY A 167 0.50 -7.05 -10.62
N HIS A 168 0.26 -6.28 -9.56
CA HIS A 168 -1.06 -6.07 -8.94
C HIS A 168 -1.31 -4.56 -8.77
N LYS A 169 -2.41 -4.14 -8.15
CA LYS A 169 -2.60 -2.70 -7.88
C LYS A 169 -1.52 -2.17 -6.94
N LEU A 170 -1.19 -0.89 -7.04
CA LEU A 170 -0.21 -0.24 -6.17
C LEU A 170 -0.86 0.87 -5.32
N PRO A 171 -0.80 0.78 -3.98
CA PRO A 171 -0.33 -0.34 -3.15
C PRO A 171 -1.39 -1.47 -3.00
N THR A 172 -1.01 -2.75 -3.07
CA THR A 172 -1.94 -3.88 -2.81
C THR A 172 -1.92 -4.36 -1.35
N GLY A 173 -2.76 -5.36 -1.03
CA GLY A 173 -2.78 -6.08 0.25
C GLY A 173 -3.72 -5.43 1.26
N TYR A 174 -3.26 -5.36 2.51
CA TYR A 174 -4.06 -4.86 3.64
C TYR A 174 -4.58 -3.45 3.38
N SER A 175 -5.91 -3.31 3.39
CA SER A 175 -6.64 -2.13 2.91
C SER A 175 -6.67 -0.95 3.90
N GLU A 176 -6.44 -1.20 5.19
CA GLU A 176 -6.65 -0.21 6.25
C GLU A 176 -5.33 0.36 6.78
N GLY A 177 -5.28 1.68 6.99
CA GLY A 177 -4.14 2.37 7.60
C GLY A 177 -2.88 2.52 6.74
N ARG A 178 -2.73 1.76 5.64
CA ARG A 178 -1.61 1.93 4.68
C ARG A 178 -1.90 3.06 3.71
N ARG A 179 -0.90 3.93 3.47
CA ARG A 179 -1.04 5.07 2.57
C ARG A 179 0.15 5.19 1.64
N MET A 180 -0.12 5.47 0.37
CA MET A 180 0.87 5.96 -0.58
C MET A 180 0.39 7.32 -1.09
N TRP A 181 1.25 8.33 -1.20
CA TRP A 181 0.83 9.66 -1.65
C TRP A 181 1.96 10.45 -2.32
N LEU A 182 1.58 11.53 -2.98
CA LEU A 182 2.51 12.53 -3.52
C LEU A 182 2.71 13.67 -2.52
N GLU A 183 3.94 13.87 -2.10
CA GLU A 183 4.40 15.10 -1.44
C GLU A 183 5.02 16.01 -2.50
N ILE A 184 4.54 17.24 -2.60
CA ILE A 184 5.01 18.23 -3.58
C ILE A 184 5.54 19.44 -2.85
N ARG A 185 6.69 19.97 -3.29
CA ARG A 185 7.27 21.21 -2.79
C ARG A 185 7.76 22.08 -3.94
N ALA A 186 7.49 23.37 -3.88
CA ALA A 186 8.00 24.37 -4.81
C ALA A 186 8.87 25.38 -4.07
N TYR A 187 10.04 25.69 -4.63
CA TYR A 187 11.03 26.61 -4.07
C TYR A 187 11.37 27.71 -5.07
N ASP A 188 11.74 28.89 -4.58
CA ASP A 188 12.31 29.94 -5.42
C ASP A 188 13.79 29.67 -5.77
N SER A 189 14.41 30.59 -6.51
CA SER A 189 15.81 30.49 -6.92
C SER A 189 16.82 30.59 -5.77
N ASN A 190 16.38 30.94 -4.56
CA ASN A 190 17.18 31.04 -3.34
C ASN A 190 16.89 29.87 -2.36
N ASP A 191 16.22 28.81 -2.83
CA ASP A 191 15.77 27.66 -2.04
C ASP A 191 14.76 28.00 -0.92
N VAL A 192 14.05 29.12 -1.04
CA VAL A 192 12.94 29.47 -0.13
C VAL A 192 11.69 28.71 -0.54
N LEU A 193 11.07 27.98 0.41
CA LEU A 193 9.82 27.26 0.17
C LEU A 193 8.68 28.23 -0.15
N LEU A 194 8.10 28.10 -1.33
CA LEU A 194 6.96 28.89 -1.80
C LEU A 194 5.63 28.19 -1.52
N TRP A 195 5.60 26.87 -1.69
CA TRP A 195 4.38 26.07 -1.56
C TRP A 195 4.71 24.60 -1.29
N SER A 196 3.84 23.92 -0.55
CA SER A 196 3.93 22.47 -0.35
C SER A 196 2.57 21.83 -0.09
N ASP A 197 2.44 20.55 -0.44
CA ASP A 197 1.28 19.71 -0.15
C ASP A 197 1.72 18.28 0.16
N GLY A 198 0.94 17.55 0.98
CA GLY A 198 1.26 16.17 1.36
C GLY A 198 2.45 16.02 2.32
N VAL A 199 2.74 17.04 3.13
CA VAL A 199 3.88 17.01 4.08
C VAL A 199 3.52 16.20 5.32
N PHE A 200 4.37 15.22 5.66
CA PHE A 200 4.27 14.45 6.89
C PHE A 200 4.97 15.15 8.06
N ASP A 201 4.30 15.22 9.19
CA ASP A 201 4.85 15.75 10.45
C ASP A 201 5.33 14.58 11.33
N PRO A 202 6.65 14.42 11.57
CA PRO A 202 7.19 13.35 12.40
C PRO A 202 6.86 13.49 13.90
N ASP A 203 6.59 14.72 14.38
CA ASP A 203 6.31 14.99 15.78
C ASP A 203 4.86 14.66 16.15
N THR A 204 3.93 14.80 15.20
CA THR A 204 2.52 14.48 15.44
C THR A 204 2.03 13.23 14.70
N GLY A 205 2.79 12.75 13.72
CA GLY A 205 2.42 11.67 12.82
C GLY A 205 1.34 12.06 11.82
N ALA A 206 0.98 13.34 11.76
CA ALA A 206 -0.06 13.85 10.88
C ALA A 206 0.45 13.96 9.44
N LEU A 207 -0.43 13.70 8.48
CA LEU A 207 -0.21 14.04 7.08
C LEU A 207 -1.02 15.29 6.77
N SER A 208 -0.35 16.37 6.35
CA SER A 208 -1.02 17.57 5.88
C SER A 208 -1.72 17.27 4.56
N THR A 209 -3.03 17.47 4.51
CA THR A 209 -3.84 17.22 3.32
C THR A 209 -4.62 18.46 2.90
N SER A 210 -4.87 18.55 1.60
CA SER A 210 -5.72 19.54 0.95
C SER A 210 -6.59 18.83 -0.11
N ALA A 211 -7.46 19.58 -0.77
CA ALA A 211 -8.26 19.06 -1.89
C ALA A 211 -7.40 18.59 -3.08
N GLN A 212 -6.12 19.01 -3.16
CA GLN A 212 -5.19 18.61 -4.21
C GLN A 212 -4.34 17.38 -3.83
N THR A 213 -4.31 16.99 -2.56
CA THR A 213 -3.45 15.90 -2.10
C THR A 213 -3.84 14.58 -2.76
N ARG A 214 -2.87 14.00 -3.46
CA ARG A 214 -3.05 12.71 -4.15
C ARG A 214 -2.64 11.58 -3.21
N ILE A 215 -3.62 10.96 -2.57
CA ILE A 215 -3.44 9.74 -1.76
C ILE A 215 -4.01 8.54 -2.52
N TYR A 216 -3.15 7.56 -2.78
CA TYR A 216 -3.46 6.25 -3.36
C TYR A 216 -3.79 5.25 -2.24
N GLU A 217 -5.06 4.88 -2.16
CA GLU A 217 -5.59 4.02 -1.11
C GLU A 217 -6.90 3.37 -1.57
N ILE A 218 -7.35 2.40 -0.78
CA ILE A 218 -8.71 1.89 -0.83
C ILE A 218 -9.40 2.25 0.49
N LYS A 219 -10.58 2.86 0.42
CA LYS A 219 -11.42 3.12 1.59
C LYS A 219 -12.63 2.21 1.56
N GLN A 220 -12.62 1.22 2.44
CA GLN A 220 -13.72 0.28 2.65
C GLN A 220 -14.56 0.76 3.82
N GLY A 221 -15.84 0.40 3.84
CA GLY A 221 -16.73 0.88 4.88
C GLY A 221 -18.04 0.10 4.99
N LEU A 222 -18.99 0.72 5.67
CA LEU A 222 -20.32 0.19 5.92
C LEU A 222 -21.35 0.93 5.06
N TRP A 223 -22.11 0.18 4.25
CA TRP A 223 -23.17 0.75 3.45
C TRP A 223 -24.31 1.25 4.34
N ASP A 224 -24.67 2.51 4.16
CA ASP A 224 -25.82 3.14 4.79
C ASP A 224 -26.93 3.33 3.75
N SER A 225 -28.00 2.53 3.87
CA SER A 225 -29.14 2.57 2.96
C SER A 225 -29.99 3.84 3.10
N ALA A 226 -29.92 4.56 4.23
CA ALA A 226 -30.68 5.79 4.42
C ALA A 226 -30.07 6.96 3.63
N SER A 227 -28.74 7.00 3.53
CA SER A 227 -28.03 8.02 2.76
C SER A 227 -27.54 7.54 1.39
N SER A 228 -27.67 6.25 1.07
CA SER A 228 -27.11 5.61 -0.13
C SER A 228 -25.62 5.89 -0.28
N THR A 229 -24.86 5.79 0.81
CA THR A 229 -23.42 6.02 0.81
C THR A 229 -22.67 4.94 1.55
N CYS A 230 -21.43 4.68 1.11
CA CYS A 230 -20.48 3.85 1.85
C CYS A 230 -19.81 4.70 2.95
N LYS A 231 -20.16 4.45 4.22
CA LYS A 231 -19.63 5.18 5.38
C LYS A 231 -18.26 4.66 5.77
N THR A 232 -17.27 5.54 5.74
CA THR A 232 -15.89 5.25 6.17
C THR A 232 -15.50 6.04 7.41
N THR A 233 -16.39 6.86 7.95
CA THR A 233 -16.18 7.64 9.18
C THR A 233 -17.29 7.40 10.18
N ASP A 234 -16.95 7.57 11.46
CA ASP A 234 -17.93 7.50 12.55
C ASP A 234 -18.69 8.82 12.72
N ALA A 235 -19.58 8.89 13.72
CA ALA A 235 -20.41 10.07 13.98
C ALA A 235 -19.61 11.32 14.40
N LEU A 236 -18.34 11.17 14.79
CA LEU A 236 -17.43 12.25 15.14
C LEU A 236 -16.52 12.65 13.95
N GLY A 237 -16.69 12.01 12.79
CA GLY A 237 -15.87 12.24 11.60
C GLY A 237 -14.51 11.54 11.64
N ARG A 238 -14.27 10.61 12.57
CA ARG A 238 -13.02 9.84 12.63
C ARG A 238 -13.09 8.69 11.63
N GLU A 239 -11.99 8.41 10.93
CA GLU A 239 -11.93 7.27 10.01
C GLU A 239 -12.19 5.96 10.77
N MET A 240 -12.96 5.06 10.14
CA MET A 240 -13.29 3.75 10.65
C MET A 240 -12.48 2.69 9.91
N PHE A 241 -11.97 1.71 10.66
CA PHE A 241 -11.18 0.60 10.13
C PHE A 241 -11.75 -0.73 10.66
N HIS A 242 -13.04 -0.95 10.37
CA HIS A 242 -13.76 -2.15 10.77
C HIS A 242 -13.59 -3.26 9.73
N PHE A 243 -12.34 -3.69 9.51
CA PHE A 243 -11.93 -4.66 8.49
C PHE A 243 -12.92 -5.81 8.21
N VAL A 244 -13.42 -6.44 9.27
CA VAL A 244 -14.34 -7.61 9.19
C VAL A 244 -15.79 -7.21 8.91
N LEU A 245 -16.20 -5.99 9.26
CA LEU A 245 -17.59 -5.53 9.11
C LEU A 245 -17.84 -4.88 7.75
N ASN A 246 -16.80 -4.43 7.05
CA ASN A 246 -16.89 -3.75 5.76
C ASN A 246 -17.74 -4.52 4.75
N ASN A 247 -18.57 -3.81 3.98
CA ASN A 247 -19.46 -4.38 2.96
C ASN A 247 -19.61 -3.49 1.71
N CYS A 248 -18.90 -2.38 1.62
CA CYS A 248 -18.84 -1.52 0.43
C CYS A 248 -17.45 -0.88 0.30
N VAL A 249 -17.15 -0.35 -0.90
CA VAL A 249 -15.92 0.37 -1.22
C VAL A 249 -16.29 1.81 -1.58
N ALA A 250 -15.90 2.78 -0.76
CA ALA A 250 -16.17 4.20 -1.01
C ALA A 250 -15.18 4.83 -2.00
N LYS A 251 -13.96 4.30 -2.04
CA LYS A 251 -12.85 4.76 -2.88
C LYS A 251 -11.89 3.60 -3.13
N ASP A 252 -11.41 3.44 -4.35
CA ASP A 252 -10.23 2.64 -4.69
C ASP A 252 -9.55 3.32 -5.88
N ASN A 253 -8.53 4.10 -5.59
CA ASN A 253 -7.70 4.78 -6.59
C ASN A 253 -6.28 4.23 -6.62
N ARG A 254 -6.09 2.97 -6.19
CA ARG A 254 -4.80 2.29 -6.30
C ARG A 254 -4.49 2.05 -7.78
N ILE A 255 -3.24 2.28 -8.17
CA ILE A 255 -2.84 2.31 -9.58
C ILE A 255 -2.86 0.88 -10.14
N PRO A 256 -3.57 0.59 -11.25
CA PRO A 256 -3.60 -0.74 -11.85
C PRO A 256 -2.22 -1.24 -12.32
N PRO A 257 -2.00 -2.56 -12.43
CA PRO A 257 -0.82 -3.12 -13.08
C PRO A 257 -0.87 -2.96 -14.61
N LEU A 258 0.25 -3.23 -15.28
CA LEU A 258 0.32 -3.27 -16.74
C LEU A 258 -0.67 -4.30 -17.31
N GLY A 259 -1.42 -3.89 -18.34
CA GLY A 259 -2.41 -4.76 -19.00
C GLY A 259 -3.65 -5.06 -18.17
N PHE A 260 -3.96 -4.26 -17.16
CA PHE A 260 -5.09 -4.54 -16.27
C PHE A 260 -6.43 -4.60 -17.00
N THR A 261 -7.13 -5.73 -16.87
CA THR A 261 -8.44 -6.01 -17.50
C THR A 261 -9.60 -5.99 -16.49
N GLY A 262 -9.33 -5.72 -15.20
CA GLY A 262 -10.31 -5.79 -14.12
C GLY A 262 -11.23 -4.58 -13.97
N ILE A 263 -11.29 -3.66 -14.94
CA ILE A 263 -12.03 -2.38 -14.81
C ILE A 263 -13.55 -2.57 -14.64
N SER A 264 -14.09 -3.70 -15.11
CA SER A 264 -15.51 -4.06 -15.01
C SER A 264 -15.80 -5.12 -13.94
N ASN A 265 -14.78 -5.65 -13.27
CA ASN A 265 -14.95 -6.66 -12.23
C ASN A 265 -15.30 -5.95 -10.91
N PRO A 266 -16.48 -6.19 -10.31
CA PRO A 266 -16.92 -5.47 -9.11
C PRO A 266 -16.01 -5.67 -7.88
N GLU A 267 -15.17 -6.71 -7.87
CA GLU A 267 -14.26 -6.98 -6.75
C GLU A 267 -12.93 -6.23 -6.83
N ILE A 268 -12.53 -5.81 -8.04
CA ILE A 268 -11.22 -5.19 -8.30
C ILE A 268 -11.28 -3.94 -9.16
N ALA A 269 -12.47 -3.50 -9.59
CA ALA A 269 -12.62 -2.26 -10.33
C ALA A 269 -12.22 -1.06 -9.45
N PRO A 270 -11.56 -0.04 -10.01
CA PRO A 270 -11.37 1.24 -9.34
C PRO A 270 -12.71 1.88 -8.95
N VAL A 271 -12.72 2.60 -7.84
CA VAL A 271 -13.90 3.33 -7.34
C VAL A 271 -13.51 4.78 -7.08
N GLY A 272 -14.23 5.73 -7.70
CA GLY A 272 -13.88 7.16 -7.59
C GLY A 272 -12.60 7.56 -8.33
N ALA A 273 -12.07 6.68 -9.18
CA ALA A 273 -10.94 6.93 -10.07
C ALA A 273 -11.20 6.33 -11.44
N VAL A 274 -10.63 6.95 -12.48
CA VAL A 274 -10.76 6.49 -13.87
C VAL A 274 -9.35 6.26 -14.42
N TYR A 275 -9.09 5.03 -14.84
CA TYR A 275 -7.89 4.68 -15.60
C TYR A 275 -8.32 4.39 -17.04
N PRO A 276 -8.02 5.26 -18.01
CA PRO A 276 -8.47 5.10 -19.39
C PRO A 276 -7.86 3.85 -20.02
N ALA A 277 -8.49 3.40 -21.11
CA ALA A 277 -7.93 2.35 -21.95
C ALA A 277 -6.56 2.77 -22.50
N GLU A 278 -5.61 1.83 -22.57
CA GLU A 278 -4.25 2.08 -23.10
C GLU A 278 -4.29 2.60 -24.56
N THR A 279 -5.25 2.11 -25.33
CA THR A 279 -5.56 2.58 -26.68
C THR A 279 -7.08 2.62 -26.88
N PRO A 280 -7.61 3.44 -27.80
CA PRO A 280 -9.05 3.49 -28.07
C PRO A 280 -9.62 2.11 -28.40
N GLY A 281 -10.61 1.67 -27.61
CA GLY A 281 -11.25 0.35 -27.76
C GLY A 281 -10.56 -0.81 -27.05
N SER A 282 -9.42 -0.60 -26.39
CA SER A 282 -8.76 -1.63 -25.58
C SER A 282 -9.58 -1.97 -24.33
N HIS A 283 -9.59 -3.24 -23.94
CA HIS A 283 -10.12 -3.71 -22.65
C HIS A 283 -9.09 -3.57 -21.51
N ARG A 284 -7.87 -3.14 -21.83
CA ARG A 284 -6.77 -2.93 -20.88
C ARG A 284 -6.70 -1.46 -20.47
N SER A 285 -6.62 -1.18 -19.17
CA SER A 285 -6.41 0.17 -18.65
C SER A 285 -4.92 0.51 -18.55
N VAL A 286 -4.59 1.80 -18.58
CA VAL A 286 -3.24 2.28 -18.26
C VAL A 286 -2.80 1.87 -16.84
N ASN A 287 -1.50 1.71 -16.64
CA ASN A 287 -0.86 1.34 -15.37
C ASN A 287 -0.24 2.51 -14.63
N PHE A 288 -0.70 3.73 -14.89
CA PHE A 288 -0.20 4.94 -14.26
C PHE A 288 -1.33 5.86 -13.86
N ASP A 289 -1.08 6.68 -12.84
CA ASP A 289 -1.87 7.88 -12.55
C ASP A 289 -1.08 9.13 -12.94
N GLN A 290 -1.78 10.19 -13.33
CA GLN A 290 -1.18 11.51 -13.52
C GLN A 290 -1.92 12.55 -12.67
N ALA A 291 -1.24 13.02 -11.61
CA ALA A 291 -1.73 14.07 -10.75
C ALA A 291 -1.29 15.44 -11.29
N ASN A 292 -2.27 16.32 -11.52
CA ASN A 292 -2.01 17.68 -11.97
C ASN A 292 -2.25 18.67 -10.82
N TYR A 293 -1.34 19.62 -10.65
CA TYR A 293 -1.39 20.68 -9.64
C TYR A 293 -1.30 22.04 -10.33
N ALA A 294 -2.03 23.01 -9.79
CA ALA A 294 -1.90 24.42 -10.13
C ALA A 294 -1.43 25.15 -8.87
N ILE A 295 -0.15 25.47 -8.83
CA ILE A 295 0.51 26.08 -7.68
C ILE A 295 0.52 27.60 -7.90
N PRO A 296 -0.18 28.38 -7.05
CA PRO A 296 -0.12 29.83 -7.12
C PRO A 296 1.27 30.30 -6.68
N LEU A 297 1.89 31.16 -7.49
CA LEU A 297 3.16 31.79 -7.17
C LEU A 297 2.91 33.19 -6.57
N PRO A 298 3.61 33.58 -5.48
CA PRO A 298 3.55 34.94 -4.97
C PRO A 298 3.93 35.97 -6.06
N PRO A 299 3.28 37.15 -6.11
CA PRO A 299 3.67 38.21 -7.04
C PRO A 299 5.14 38.58 -6.89
N GLY A 300 5.84 38.73 -8.01
CA GLY A 300 7.27 39.03 -8.02
C GLY A 300 8.19 37.82 -7.78
N THR A 301 7.65 36.60 -7.73
CA THR A 301 8.46 35.36 -7.71
C THR A 301 9.43 35.35 -8.89
N PRO A 302 10.76 35.30 -8.67
CA PRO A 302 11.76 35.27 -9.74
C PRO A 302 11.56 34.11 -10.72
N SER A 303 12.16 34.22 -11.91
CA SER A 303 12.43 33.05 -12.75
C SER A 303 13.38 32.09 -12.02
N GLY A 304 13.33 30.77 -12.28
CA GLY A 304 14.16 29.81 -11.54
C GLY A 304 13.41 29.03 -10.46
N VAL A 305 12.11 28.79 -10.61
CA VAL A 305 11.33 28.01 -9.63
C VAL A 305 11.71 26.53 -9.75
N ARG A 306 12.02 25.89 -8.63
CA ARG A 306 12.31 24.45 -8.55
C ARG A 306 11.14 23.70 -7.92
N VAL A 307 10.67 22.67 -8.59
CA VAL A 307 9.64 21.76 -8.09
C VAL A 307 10.28 20.43 -7.73
N GLU A 308 9.92 19.89 -6.57
CA GLU A 308 10.25 18.55 -6.11
C GLU A 308 8.96 17.77 -5.85
N ALA A 309 8.86 16.59 -6.44
CA ALA A 309 7.79 15.63 -6.17
C ALA A 309 8.40 14.37 -5.55
N ARG A 310 7.78 13.88 -4.47
CA ARG A 310 8.17 12.65 -3.77
C ARG A 310 6.98 11.71 -3.67
N LEU A 311 7.16 10.47 -4.11
CA LEU A 311 6.21 9.40 -3.84
C LEU A 311 6.53 8.79 -2.49
N GLN A 312 5.63 8.91 -1.52
CA GLN A 312 5.81 8.45 -0.14
C GLN A 312 4.94 7.22 0.13
N PHE A 313 5.43 6.29 0.94
CA PHE A 313 4.66 5.15 1.47
C PHE A 313 4.74 5.08 2.99
N GLN A 314 3.60 4.86 3.65
CA GLN A 314 3.49 4.69 5.10
C GLN A 314 2.78 3.37 5.46
N VAL A 315 3.38 2.63 6.41
CA VAL A 315 2.87 1.34 6.90
C VAL A 315 1.59 1.51 7.73
N ALA A 316 1.56 2.47 8.65
CA ALA A 316 0.41 2.72 9.51
C ALA A 316 0.16 4.22 9.68
N SER A 317 -1.04 4.67 9.30
CA SER A 317 -1.49 6.03 9.52
C SER A 317 -1.78 6.30 10.99
N LYS A 318 -1.70 7.58 11.37
CA LYS A 318 -2.18 8.07 12.66
C LYS A 318 -3.63 7.65 12.92
N ASP A 319 -4.51 7.87 11.95
CA ASP A 319 -5.94 7.58 12.09
C ASP A 319 -6.20 6.11 12.41
N TYR A 320 -5.45 5.18 11.79
CA TYR A 320 -5.58 3.75 12.05
C TYR A 320 -5.13 3.37 13.46
N VAL A 321 -3.98 3.89 13.90
CA VAL A 321 -3.45 3.62 15.26
C VAL A 321 -4.38 4.21 16.33
N GLU A 322 -4.83 5.45 16.13
CA GLU A 322 -5.77 6.11 17.05
C GLU A 322 -7.13 5.41 17.05
N PHE A 323 -7.63 4.95 15.90
CA PHE A 323 -8.83 4.13 15.84
C PHE A 323 -8.71 2.90 16.73
N LEU A 324 -7.67 2.08 16.56
CA LEU A 324 -7.48 0.86 17.36
C LEU A 324 -7.45 1.14 18.86
N ARG A 325 -6.73 2.20 19.27
CA ARG A 325 -6.66 2.64 20.67
C ARG A 325 -8.02 3.13 21.18
N ASN A 326 -8.70 3.98 20.42
CA ASN A 326 -10.00 4.53 20.81
C ASN A 326 -11.05 3.42 20.92
N GLN A 327 -11.07 2.47 19.98
CA GLN A 327 -11.97 1.33 20.04
C GLN A 327 -11.75 0.45 21.28
N ALA A 328 -10.51 0.28 21.72
CA ALA A 328 -10.19 -0.46 22.95
C ALA A 328 -10.66 0.29 24.20
N VAL A 329 -10.37 1.59 24.29
CA VAL A 329 -10.76 2.44 25.45
C VAL A 329 -12.27 2.60 25.53
N GLU A 330 -12.93 2.98 24.43
CA GLU A 330 -14.37 3.30 24.40
C GLU A 330 -15.25 2.07 24.67
N ARG A 331 -14.75 0.86 24.39
CA ARG A 331 -15.47 -0.40 24.67
C ARG A 331 -15.02 -1.10 25.95
N GLY A 332 -14.09 -0.52 26.71
CA GLY A 332 -13.60 -1.09 27.96
C GLY A 332 -12.98 -2.46 27.77
N PHE A 333 -12.13 -2.64 26.75
CA PHE A 333 -11.40 -3.89 26.58
C PHE A 333 -10.44 -4.11 27.76
N GLU A 334 -10.31 -5.36 28.20
CA GLU A 334 -9.37 -5.75 29.24
C GLU A 334 -7.92 -5.65 28.74
N ASP A 335 -6.98 -5.40 29.66
CA ASP A 335 -5.56 -5.50 29.35
C ASP A 335 -5.16 -6.94 29.01
N GLU A 336 -4.02 -7.11 28.32
CA GLU A 336 -3.60 -8.42 27.82
C GLU A 336 -3.37 -9.46 28.93
N ASN A 337 -2.86 -9.04 30.10
CA ASN A 337 -2.61 -9.96 31.21
C ASN A 337 -3.89 -10.40 31.91
N THR A 338 -4.87 -9.52 32.04
CA THR A 338 -6.22 -9.86 32.54
C THR A 338 -6.95 -10.75 31.54
N MET A 339 -7.04 -10.32 30.27
CA MET A 339 -7.76 -11.04 29.20
C MET A 339 -7.22 -12.48 29.02
N CYS A 340 -5.91 -12.66 29.17
CA CYS A 340 -5.25 -13.95 28.95
C CYS A 340 -4.74 -14.60 30.25
N ALA A 341 -5.29 -14.26 31.43
CA ALA A 341 -4.75 -14.65 32.72
C ALA A 341 -4.52 -16.17 32.91
N THR A 342 -5.33 -17.00 32.25
CA THR A 342 -5.25 -18.48 32.34
C THR A 342 -4.36 -19.12 31.28
N GLY A 343 -3.76 -18.33 30.39
CA GLY A 343 -2.89 -18.81 29.31
C GLY A 343 -1.52 -19.28 29.80
N PRO A 344 -0.79 -20.06 28.98
CA PRO A 344 0.58 -20.44 29.29
C PRO A 344 1.51 -19.21 29.29
N GLY A 345 2.46 -19.18 30.22
CA GLY A 345 3.49 -18.12 30.31
C GLY A 345 2.98 -16.78 30.85
N ARG A 346 1.96 -16.79 31.71
CA ARG A 346 1.30 -15.58 32.24
C ARG A 346 1.68 -15.29 33.71
N PRO A 347 1.72 -14.01 34.13
CA PRO A 347 1.54 -12.81 33.30
C PRO A 347 2.73 -12.64 32.34
N PHE A 348 2.49 -12.01 31.20
CA PHE A 348 3.58 -11.60 30.32
C PHE A 348 4.40 -10.49 30.98
N THR A 349 5.71 -10.53 30.75
CA THR A 349 6.67 -9.50 31.17
C THR A 349 7.19 -8.67 29.99
N VAL A 350 6.72 -8.96 28.77
CA VAL A 350 7.05 -8.27 27.52
C VAL A 350 5.77 -8.15 26.68
N GLY A 351 5.70 -7.15 25.79
CA GLY A 351 4.48 -6.88 25.02
C GLY A 351 3.46 -6.02 25.79
N PRO A 352 2.16 -6.13 25.45
CA PRO A 352 1.12 -5.23 25.98
C PRO A 352 0.95 -5.25 27.51
N GLN A 353 1.14 -6.42 28.15
CA GLN A 353 1.08 -6.56 29.61
C GLN A 353 -0.22 -5.97 30.21
N GLU A 354 -0.09 -4.90 30.99
CA GLU A 354 -1.18 -4.15 31.65
C GLU A 354 -1.88 -3.14 30.71
N GLN A 355 -1.64 -3.20 29.41
CA GLN A 355 -2.30 -2.39 28.39
C GLN A 355 -3.18 -3.26 27.50
N THR A 356 -4.23 -2.66 26.95
CA THR A 356 -4.93 -3.27 25.81
C THR A 356 -3.99 -3.30 24.59
N ARG A 357 -4.25 -4.19 23.63
CA ARG A 357 -3.46 -4.25 22.38
C ARG A 357 -3.49 -2.93 21.60
N GLY A 358 -4.62 -2.21 21.62
CA GLY A 358 -4.77 -0.92 20.95
C GLY A 358 -3.92 0.17 21.61
N GLU A 359 -3.96 0.25 22.94
CA GLU A 359 -3.11 1.18 23.70
C GLU A 359 -1.62 0.86 23.56
N TYR A 360 -1.26 -0.42 23.55
CA TYR A 360 0.13 -0.86 23.34
C TYR A 360 0.64 -0.49 21.94
N LEU A 361 -0.15 -0.71 20.89
CA LEU A 361 0.23 -0.27 19.55
C LEU A 361 0.42 1.26 19.50
N HIS A 362 -0.48 2.01 20.13
CA HIS A 362 -0.37 3.47 20.21
C HIS A 362 0.85 3.94 21.01
N SER A 363 1.23 3.24 22.09
CA SER A 363 2.42 3.56 22.89
C SER A 363 3.70 3.29 22.09
N LEU A 364 3.77 2.18 21.35
CA LEU A 364 4.86 1.88 20.43
C LEU A 364 4.95 2.91 19.30
N TRP A 365 3.82 3.31 18.71
CA TRP A 365 3.77 4.34 17.67
C TRP A 365 4.16 5.73 18.16
N SER A 366 3.82 6.06 19.40
CA SER A 366 4.19 7.34 20.02
C SER A 366 5.64 7.36 20.54
N ASN A 367 6.28 6.19 20.67
CA ASN A 367 7.65 6.09 21.13
C ASN A 367 8.61 6.70 20.08
N PRO A 368 9.37 7.76 20.42
CA PRO A 368 10.30 8.39 19.49
C PRO A 368 11.34 7.44 18.90
N THR A 369 11.66 6.35 19.60
CA THR A 369 12.58 5.30 19.13
C THR A 369 12.10 4.61 17.87
N TYR A 370 10.79 4.34 17.77
CA TYR A 370 10.20 3.62 16.64
C TYR A 370 9.59 4.56 15.61
N GLY A 371 9.43 5.83 15.97
CA GLY A 371 8.77 6.84 15.16
C GLY A 371 7.30 6.54 14.93
N ARG A 372 6.58 7.54 14.45
CA ARG A 372 5.15 7.48 14.16
C ARG A 372 4.86 6.79 12.82
N SER A 373 5.48 5.63 12.59
CA SER A 373 5.53 4.95 11.29
C SER A 373 5.92 5.94 10.19
N ALA A 374 7.08 6.59 10.31
CA ALA A 374 7.53 7.58 9.34
C ALA A 374 7.54 7.01 7.91
N PRO A 375 7.16 7.80 6.89
CA PRO A 375 7.09 7.30 5.54
C PRO A 375 8.46 7.02 4.93
N VAL A 376 8.47 6.10 3.97
CA VAL A 376 9.59 5.84 3.08
C VAL A 376 9.36 6.58 1.78
N THR A 377 10.34 7.39 1.37
CA THR A 377 10.35 8.01 0.04
C THR A 377 10.71 6.96 -1.00
N MET A 378 9.71 6.54 -1.78
CA MET A 378 9.85 5.55 -2.84
C MET A 378 10.60 6.09 -4.05
N ARG A 379 10.28 7.31 -4.48
CA ARG A 379 10.90 8.01 -5.62
C ARG A 379 10.88 9.51 -5.41
N THR A 380 11.84 10.20 -6.00
CA THR A 380 11.91 11.65 -6.07
C THR A 380 12.15 12.07 -7.52
N ALA A 381 11.43 13.10 -7.96
CA ALA A 381 11.65 13.76 -9.23
C ALA A 381 11.74 15.28 -8.98
N MET A 382 12.63 15.95 -9.71
CA MET A 382 12.84 17.39 -9.58
C MET A 382 12.97 18.03 -10.95
N GLN A 383 12.45 19.25 -11.07
CA GLN A 383 12.61 20.08 -12.26
C GLN A 383 12.79 21.53 -11.84
N SER A 384 13.73 22.22 -12.49
CA SER A 384 13.89 23.67 -12.39
C SER A 384 13.45 24.32 -13.69
N LEU A 385 12.77 25.46 -13.58
CA LEU A 385 12.25 26.25 -14.70
C LEU A 385 13.07 27.50 -15.01
#